data_AF-A0A9J6GLM1-F1
#
_entry.id   AF-A0A9J6GLM1-F1
#
_cell.length_a   1.000
_cell.length_b   1.000
_cell.length_c   1.000
_cell.angle_alpha   90.00
_cell.angle_beta   90.00
_cell.angle_gamma   90.00
#
_symmetry.space_group_name_H-M   'P 1'
#
loop_
_entity.id
_entity.type
_entity.pdbx_description
1 polymer ?
#
loop_
_entity_poly.entity_id
_entity_poly.type
_entity_poly.pdbx_seq_one_letter_code
_entity_poly.pdbx_strand_id
1 'polypeptide(L)'
;MPLGLLVRRFGQFVQSLQLEYMTPFLGKKKVTCLPSAIAVRGPSSPAGCCRNTAMEAGAEYGAMNEEELNTSLQKPLMYNRLLPYSSSIDDESEKLFAEIRMNLGRCVALREVTPVAGYWLAQLHRRRELLSRDQLCIQWRPLYELYERLECSRDRELGLLRPPANLATRLETMVACCRVYFSAASTIEMLEEWLPLLCPFDRSMQKAMAYFQLFLPTTLPPDQHGIGFRLWFDNFIEIWENSHNSPEWENAKLHNVLFHLPTQVVRRLRRERYQQFSWEQPPPESHRMSDADVADFVQCLAPVVLVTMGNEGEHPGAALALHELASLRPDMVIPPVLER
;
A
#
# COMPACT_ATOMS: atom_id res chain seq x y z
N MET A 1 -9.13 -7.82 -17.41
CA MET A 1 -9.06 -8.89 -16.38
C MET A 1 -9.53 -8.35 -15.03
N PRO A 2 -10.49 -8.99 -14.35
CA PRO A 2 -11.04 -8.47 -13.10
C PRO A 2 -10.14 -8.90 -11.94
N LEU A 3 -9.15 -8.06 -11.63
CA LEU A 3 -8.09 -8.32 -10.67
C LEU A 3 -8.58 -8.65 -9.24
N GLY A 4 -9.76 -8.23 -8.82
CA GLY A 4 -10.22 -8.38 -7.43
C GLY A 4 -10.45 -9.82 -6.96
N LEU A 5 -11.19 -10.62 -7.74
CA LEU A 5 -11.39 -12.04 -7.41
C LEU A 5 -10.05 -12.79 -7.42
N LEU A 6 -9.15 -12.37 -8.31
CA LEU A 6 -7.78 -12.83 -8.38
C LEU A 6 -7.01 -12.43 -7.12
N VAL A 7 -7.17 -11.23 -6.59
CA VAL A 7 -6.53 -10.78 -5.35
C VAL A 7 -6.96 -11.63 -4.15
N ARG A 8 -8.26 -11.88 -3.93
CA ARG A 8 -8.74 -12.69 -2.80
C ARG A 8 -8.36 -14.16 -2.91
N ARG A 9 -8.61 -14.78 -4.06
CA ARG A 9 -8.25 -16.19 -4.28
C ARG A 9 -6.74 -16.38 -4.31
N PHE A 10 -5.96 -15.39 -4.76
CA PHE A 10 -4.50 -15.41 -4.65
C PHE A 10 -4.04 -15.19 -3.20
N GLY A 11 -4.68 -14.33 -2.43
CA GLY A 11 -4.42 -14.18 -0.99
C GLY A 11 -4.65 -15.48 -0.23
N GLN A 12 -5.79 -16.13 -0.45
CA GLN A 12 -6.10 -17.46 0.12
C GLN A 12 -5.11 -18.54 -0.36
N PHE A 13 -4.66 -18.47 -1.62
CA PHE A 13 -3.65 -19.36 -2.18
C PHE A 13 -2.25 -19.14 -1.59
N VAL A 14 -1.84 -17.88 -1.37
CA VAL A 14 -0.58 -17.55 -0.68
C VAL A 14 -0.63 -18.03 0.78
N GLN A 15 -1.76 -17.87 1.46
CA GLN A 15 -1.97 -18.40 2.81
C GLN A 15 -1.93 -19.94 2.84
N SER A 16 -2.52 -20.63 1.86
CA SER A 16 -2.46 -22.10 1.79
C SER A 16 -1.04 -22.59 1.49
N LEU A 17 -0.28 -21.89 0.66
CA LEU A 17 1.14 -22.16 0.42
C LEU A 17 2.00 -21.94 1.68
N GLN A 18 1.69 -20.93 2.50
CA GLN A 18 2.38 -20.72 3.78
C GLN A 18 2.12 -21.84 4.81
N LEU A 19 0.91 -22.42 4.81
CA LEU A 19 0.55 -23.54 5.70
C LEU A 19 1.17 -24.87 5.25
N GLU A 20 1.33 -25.12 3.94
CA GLU A 20 1.87 -26.38 3.43
C GLU A 20 3.40 -26.42 3.22
N TYR A 21 4.08 -25.27 3.08
CA TYR A 21 5.51 -25.25 2.74
C TYR A 21 6.47 -24.73 3.83
N MET A 22 5.96 -24.32 5.00
CA MET A 22 6.81 -23.85 6.12
C MET A 22 7.10 -24.92 7.18
N THR A 23 6.47 -26.10 7.11
CA THR A 23 6.60 -27.16 8.11
C THR A 23 7.79 -28.14 7.99
N PRO A 24 8.69 -28.11 6.99
CA PRO A 24 9.95 -28.86 7.09
C PRO A 24 11.16 -28.05 7.59
N PHE A 25 11.05 -26.75 7.87
CA PHE A 25 12.23 -25.94 8.25
C PHE A 25 12.58 -25.91 9.75
N LEU A 26 11.77 -26.52 10.62
CA LEU A 26 12.09 -26.63 12.05
C LEU A 26 12.69 -27.99 12.40
N GLY A 27 13.94 -28.19 11.97
CA GLY A 27 14.83 -29.24 12.46
C GLY A 27 15.50 -28.86 13.78
N LYS A 28 14.81 -29.19 14.89
CA LYS A 28 15.32 -29.38 16.27
C LYS A 28 15.84 -28.15 17.05
N LYS A 29 15.03 -27.72 18.03
CA LYS A 29 15.35 -27.87 19.46
C LYS A 29 14.05 -28.12 20.24
N LYS A 30 13.99 -29.26 20.94
CA LYS A 30 12.99 -29.53 21.97
C LYS A 30 13.11 -28.45 23.04
N VAL A 31 12.04 -27.70 23.27
CA VAL A 31 11.74 -27.18 24.60
C VAL A 31 10.35 -27.67 24.93
N THR A 32 10.31 -28.68 25.78
CA THR A 32 9.13 -29.11 26.52
C THR A 32 8.73 -28.02 27.50
N CYS A 33 7.47 -27.59 27.49
CA CYS A 33 6.69 -27.35 28.70
C CYS A 33 5.18 -27.43 28.36
N LEU A 34 4.45 -28.00 29.30
CA LEU A 34 3.10 -28.59 29.28
C LEU A 34 1.94 -27.56 29.30
N PRO A 35 0.67 -28.00 29.18
CA PRO A 35 -0.49 -27.19 28.81
C PRO A 35 -1.21 -26.59 30.02
N SER A 36 -2.01 -25.56 29.78
CA SER A 36 -3.08 -25.17 30.69
C SER A 36 -4.28 -24.72 29.87
N ALA A 37 -5.30 -25.58 29.88
CA ALA A 37 -6.61 -25.37 29.34
C ALA A 37 -7.37 -24.30 30.11
N ILE A 38 -8.11 -23.44 29.41
CA ILE A 38 -9.34 -22.84 29.93
C ILE A 38 -10.38 -22.87 28.80
N ALA A 39 -11.42 -23.68 29.03
CA ALA A 39 -12.62 -23.76 28.22
C ALA A 39 -13.72 -22.91 28.89
N VAL A 40 -14.41 -22.04 28.14
CA VAL A 40 -15.77 -21.55 28.47
C VAL A 40 -16.46 -21.18 27.14
N ARG A 41 -17.27 -22.10 26.57
CA ARG A 41 -18.75 -22.04 26.47
C ARG A 41 -19.33 -20.69 26.01
N GLY A 42 -20.08 -20.72 24.89
CA GLY A 42 -20.98 -19.65 24.46
C GLY A 42 -22.18 -19.46 25.40
N PRO A 43 -23.08 -18.48 25.11
CA PRO A 43 -24.25 -18.87 24.33
C PRO A 43 -24.88 -17.79 23.42
N SER A 44 -25.70 -18.27 22.47
CA SER A 44 -27.01 -17.76 22.01
C SER A 44 -27.22 -16.28 21.62
N SER A 45 -27.61 -16.08 20.36
CA SER A 45 -28.48 -14.99 19.89
C SER A 45 -29.86 -15.02 20.61
N PRO A 46 -30.57 -13.88 20.69
CA PRO A 46 -31.68 -13.70 19.75
C PRO A 46 -31.86 -12.26 19.22
N ALA A 47 -32.74 -12.18 18.21
CA ALA A 47 -33.12 -11.06 17.38
C ALA A 47 -33.84 -9.88 18.08
N GLY A 48 -33.92 -8.74 17.36
CA GLY A 48 -34.82 -7.61 17.67
C GLY A 48 -34.25 -6.29 17.15
N CYS A 49 -34.48 -5.94 15.87
CA CYS A 49 -35.51 -4.97 15.46
C CYS A 49 -35.24 -3.52 15.90
N CYS A 50 -34.85 -2.66 14.96
CA CYS A 50 -35.30 -1.27 14.87
C CYS A 50 -35.24 -0.84 13.40
N ARG A 51 -36.42 -0.88 12.75
CA ARG A 51 -36.70 -0.11 11.54
C ARG A 51 -36.84 1.35 11.95
N ASN A 52 -36.33 2.28 11.16
CA ASN A 52 -36.99 3.56 10.94
C ASN A 52 -36.86 3.91 9.46
N THR A 53 -38.04 4.01 8.86
CA THR A 53 -38.37 4.41 7.49
C THR A 53 -38.52 5.92 7.36
N ALA A 54 -38.53 6.37 6.09
CA ALA A 54 -38.74 7.71 5.53
C ALA A 54 -37.41 8.45 5.23
N MET A 55 -37.09 8.84 4.00
CA MET A 55 -37.97 9.33 2.93
C MET A 55 -37.28 9.13 1.55
N GLU A 56 -38.01 8.54 0.62
CA GLU A 56 -37.64 8.32 -0.78
C GLU A 56 -37.81 9.60 -1.61
N ALA A 57 -36.92 9.81 -2.59
CA ALA A 57 -37.31 10.28 -3.93
C ALA A 57 -36.13 10.18 -4.92
N GLY A 58 -36.25 9.26 -5.89
CA GLY A 58 -35.80 9.51 -7.26
C GLY A 58 -34.48 8.86 -7.71
N ALA A 59 -34.54 7.60 -8.12
CA ALA A 59 -34.25 7.18 -9.51
C ALA A 59 -34.09 5.64 -9.58
N GLU A 60 -35.19 4.98 -9.93
CA GLU A 60 -35.25 3.56 -10.26
C GLU A 60 -34.40 3.25 -11.50
N TYR A 61 -33.47 2.29 -11.37
CA TYR A 61 -33.09 1.38 -12.46
C TYR A 61 -32.73 0.02 -11.85
N GLY A 62 -33.65 -0.93 -12.00
CA GLY A 62 -33.37 -2.37 -12.08
C GLY A 62 -32.91 -3.07 -10.80
N ALA A 63 -33.86 -3.37 -9.92
CA ALA A 63 -33.71 -4.48 -8.99
C ALA A 63 -33.71 -5.81 -9.77
N MET A 64 -32.57 -6.51 -9.80
CA MET A 64 -32.47 -7.90 -10.24
C MET A 64 -31.89 -8.73 -9.09
N ASN A 65 -32.74 -9.64 -8.58
CA ASN A 65 -32.57 -10.79 -7.69
C ASN A 65 -31.22 -10.94 -6.94
N GLU A 66 -31.29 -10.85 -5.61
CA GLU A 66 -30.19 -11.12 -4.66
C GLU A 66 -29.72 -12.60 -4.62
N GLU A 67 -30.36 -13.52 -5.36
CA GLU A 67 -30.02 -14.97 -5.36
C GLU A 67 -29.05 -15.42 -6.48
N GLU A 68 -28.64 -14.54 -7.40
CA GLU A 68 -27.53 -14.82 -8.35
C GLU A 68 -26.16 -14.36 -7.81
N LEU A 69 -26.10 -14.00 -6.53
CA LEU A 69 -24.95 -13.39 -5.87
C LEU A 69 -23.92 -14.43 -5.39
N ASN A 70 -23.46 -15.33 -6.28
CA ASN A 70 -22.33 -16.21 -5.95
C ASN A 70 -21.24 -16.32 -7.02
N THR A 71 -21.23 -15.41 -8.00
CA THR A 71 -20.15 -15.23 -9.00
C THR A 71 -19.77 -13.76 -9.22
N SER A 72 -20.11 -12.83 -8.31
CA SER A 72 -19.87 -11.41 -8.53
C SER A 72 -18.39 -11.03 -8.38
N LEU A 73 -17.75 -10.66 -9.49
CA LEU A 73 -16.43 -10.03 -9.51
C LEU A 73 -16.39 -8.81 -8.55
N GLN A 74 -15.35 -8.70 -7.70
CA GLN A 74 -15.27 -7.62 -6.71
C GLN A 74 -15.24 -6.20 -7.30
N LYS A 75 -14.62 -6.03 -8.47
CA LYS A 75 -14.55 -4.77 -9.20
C LYS A 75 -14.45 -5.03 -10.71
N PRO A 76 -15.59 -5.18 -11.41
CA PRO A 76 -15.59 -5.40 -12.85
C PRO A 76 -15.12 -4.16 -13.60
N LEU A 77 -14.43 -4.34 -14.72
CA LEU A 77 -14.06 -3.24 -15.61
C LEU A 77 -15.30 -2.83 -16.40
N MET A 78 -15.80 -1.60 -16.20
CA MET A 78 -17.03 -1.11 -16.83
C MET A 78 -16.98 -1.20 -18.36
N TYR A 79 -15.81 -0.94 -18.96
CA TYR A 79 -15.61 -0.97 -20.41
C TYR A 79 -15.78 -2.37 -21.03
N ASN A 80 -15.62 -3.46 -20.26
CA ASN A 80 -15.82 -4.80 -20.79
C ASN A 80 -17.26 -5.03 -21.28
N ARG A 81 -18.22 -4.32 -20.67
CA ARG A 81 -19.64 -4.37 -21.07
C ARG A 81 -19.91 -3.71 -22.42
N LEU A 82 -19.01 -2.82 -22.86
CA LEU A 82 -19.12 -2.10 -24.14
C LEU A 82 -18.55 -2.89 -25.32
N LEU A 83 -17.92 -4.05 -25.06
CA LEU A 83 -17.30 -4.85 -26.12
C LEU A 83 -18.35 -5.69 -26.85
N PRO A 84 -18.21 -5.89 -28.18
CA PRO A 84 -19.13 -6.71 -28.97
C PRO A 84 -19.26 -8.16 -28.48
N TYR A 85 -18.25 -8.67 -27.77
CA TYR A 85 -18.19 -10.03 -27.22
C TYR A 85 -18.29 -10.04 -25.68
N SER A 86 -18.91 -9.03 -25.07
CA SER A 86 -19.00 -8.88 -23.62
C SER A 86 -19.55 -10.12 -22.90
N SER A 87 -20.46 -10.86 -23.54
CA SER A 87 -21.06 -12.09 -23.00
C SER A 87 -20.08 -13.26 -22.85
N SER A 88 -18.96 -13.30 -23.59
CA SER A 88 -17.97 -14.38 -23.49
C SER A 88 -16.79 -14.06 -22.58
N ILE A 89 -16.72 -12.83 -22.07
CA ILE A 89 -15.56 -12.35 -21.29
C ILE A 89 -15.48 -13.02 -19.91
N ASP A 90 -16.63 -13.30 -19.28
CA ASP A 90 -16.63 -13.88 -17.94
C ASP A 90 -16.05 -15.31 -17.97
N ASP A 91 -16.49 -16.15 -18.91
CA ASP A 91 -15.96 -17.51 -19.14
C ASP A 91 -14.47 -17.51 -19.48
N GLU A 92 -14.03 -16.59 -20.33
CA GLU A 92 -12.62 -16.45 -20.70
C GLU A 92 -11.77 -16.02 -19.49
N SER A 93 -12.30 -15.08 -18.69
CA SER A 93 -11.60 -14.58 -17.52
C SER A 93 -11.41 -15.66 -16.46
N GLU A 94 -12.37 -16.58 -16.31
CA GLU A 94 -12.25 -17.70 -15.37
C GLU A 94 -11.17 -18.71 -15.80
N LYS A 95 -11.09 -19.01 -17.10
CA LYS A 95 -10.05 -19.88 -17.67
C LYS A 95 -8.65 -19.29 -17.46
N LEU A 96 -8.46 -18.02 -17.83
CA LEU A 96 -7.19 -17.32 -17.62
C LEU A 96 -6.83 -17.22 -16.15
N PHE A 97 -7.83 -17.02 -15.28
CA PHE A 97 -7.63 -16.98 -13.84
C PHE A 97 -7.14 -18.32 -13.27
N ALA A 98 -7.69 -19.45 -13.75
CA ALA A 98 -7.23 -20.77 -13.37
C ALA A 98 -5.77 -21.03 -13.78
N GLU A 99 -5.40 -20.61 -15.00
CA GLU A 99 -4.04 -20.74 -15.50
C GLU A 99 -3.03 -19.92 -14.70
N ILE A 100 -3.37 -18.66 -14.38
CA ILE A 100 -2.52 -17.78 -13.55
C ILE A 100 -2.28 -18.40 -12.17
N ARG A 101 -3.32 -18.93 -11.51
CA ARG A 101 -3.19 -19.60 -10.20
C ARG A 101 -2.23 -20.79 -10.26
N MET A 102 -2.40 -21.65 -11.25
CA MET A 102 -1.55 -22.83 -11.43
C MET A 102 -0.09 -22.45 -11.65
N ASN A 103 0.16 -21.47 -12.53
CA ASN A 103 1.52 -21.04 -12.85
C ASN A 103 2.19 -20.32 -11.68
N LEU A 104 1.46 -19.51 -10.92
CA LEU A 104 1.99 -18.90 -9.69
C LEU A 104 2.37 -19.96 -8.65
N GLY A 105 1.55 -21.00 -8.48
CA GLY A 105 1.90 -22.14 -7.62
C GLY A 105 3.16 -22.85 -8.05
N ARG A 106 3.32 -23.09 -9.36
CA ARG A 106 4.53 -23.69 -9.93
C ARG A 106 5.76 -22.82 -9.72
N CYS A 107 5.68 -21.50 -9.93
CA CYS A 107 6.81 -20.59 -9.70
C CYS A 107 7.30 -20.65 -8.24
N VAL A 108 6.38 -20.65 -7.27
CA VAL A 108 6.73 -20.79 -5.85
C VAL A 108 7.35 -22.15 -5.56
N ALA A 109 6.75 -23.24 -6.05
CA ALA A 109 7.27 -24.59 -5.86
C ALA A 109 8.66 -24.81 -6.48
N LEU A 110 8.93 -24.18 -7.63
CA LEU A 110 10.22 -24.23 -8.33
C LEU A 110 11.25 -23.21 -7.81
N ARG A 111 10.88 -22.40 -6.80
CA ARG A 111 11.71 -21.32 -6.22
C ARG A 111 12.17 -20.29 -7.25
N GLU A 112 11.37 -20.11 -8.30
CA GLU A 112 11.62 -19.11 -9.32
C GLU A 112 11.03 -17.77 -8.86
N VAL A 113 11.89 -16.92 -8.30
CA VAL A 113 11.58 -15.48 -8.10
C VAL A 113 11.72 -14.79 -9.46
N THR A 114 10.90 -15.20 -10.42
CA THR A 114 10.88 -14.64 -11.78
C THR A 114 10.13 -13.31 -11.81
N PRO A 115 10.32 -12.47 -12.86
CA PRO A 115 9.56 -11.23 -13.10
C PRO A 115 8.04 -11.35 -12.92
N VAL A 116 7.51 -12.55 -13.11
CA VAL A 116 6.08 -12.88 -13.06
C VAL A 116 5.51 -12.67 -11.65
N ALA A 117 6.19 -13.15 -10.60
CA ALA A 117 5.72 -12.98 -9.22
C ALA A 117 5.68 -11.50 -8.83
N GLY A 118 6.74 -10.75 -9.15
CA GLY A 118 6.81 -9.30 -8.92
C GLY A 118 5.74 -8.52 -9.70
N TYR A 119 5.45 -8.92 -10.95
CA TYR A 119 4.38 -8.34 -11.74
C TYR A 119 3.01 -8.51 -11.08
N TRP A 120 2.66 -9.74 -10.67
CA TRP A 120 1.36 -10.00 -10.04
C TRP A 120 1.25 -9.30 -8.68
N LEU A 121 2.31 -9.26 -7.88
CA LEU A 121 2.33 -8.53 -6.60
C LEU A 121 2.16 -7.01 -6.78
N ALA A 122 2.79 -6.42 -7.80
CA ALA A 122 2.56 -5.01 -8.14
C ALA A 122 1.11 -4.74 -8.57
N GLN A 123 0.49 -5.68 -9.30
CA GLN A 123 -0.92 -5.58 -9.67
C GLN A 123 -1.86 -5.70 -8.46
N LEU A 124 -1.53 -6.56 -7.48
CA LEU A 124 -2.27 -6.70 -6.22
C LEU A 124 -2.22 -5.40 -5.41
N HIS A 125 -1.05 -4.77 -5.33
CA HIS A 125 -0.89 -3.49 -4.62
C HIS A 125 -1.70 -2.35 -5.24
N ARG A 126 -1.83 -2.27 -6.57
CA ARG A 126 -2.71 -1.30 -7.23
C ARG A 126 -4.19 -1.44 -6.86
N ARG A 127 -4.57 -2.58 -6.28
CA ARG A 127 -5.92 -2.91 -5.85
C ARG A 127 -5.97 -3.24 -4.36
N ARG A 128 -5.10 -2.60 -3.58
CA ARG A 128 -4.99 -2.82 -2.13
C ARG A 128 -6.34 -2.75 -1.44
N GLU A 129 -7.21 -1.83 -1.85
CA GLU A 129 -8.58 -1.60 -1.36
C GLU A 129 -9.49 -2.85 -1.33
N LEU A 130 -9.15 -3.89 -2.11
CA LEU A 130 -10.01 -5.08 -2.27
C LEU A 130 -9.67 -6.22 -1.30
N LEU A 131 -8.50 -6.19 -0.66
CA LEU A 131 -8.02 -7.25 0.22
C LEU A 131 -7.72 -6.71 1.60
N SER A 132 -8.53 -7.11 2.58
CA SER A 132 -8.28 -6.75 3.98
C SER A 132 -7.20 -7.64 4.59
N ARG A 133 -6.60 -7.14 5.67
CA ARG A 133 -5.59 -7.87 6.45
C ARG A 133 -6.12 -9.15 7.10
N ASP A 134 -7.41 -9.22 7.39
CA ASP A 134 -8.04 -10.45 7.92
C ASP A 134 -8.04 -11.58 6.89
N GLN A 135 -7.98 -11.23 5.60
CA GLN A 135 -8.01 -12.17 4.48
C GLN A 135 -6.62 -12.57 3.99
N LEU A 136 -5.57 -11.86 4.41
CA LEU A 136 -4.19 -12.15 4.04
C LEU A 136 -3.23 -11.70 5.15
N CYS A 137 -2.50 -12.66 5.70
CA CYS A 137 -1.40 -12.44 6.64
C CYS A 137 -0.12 -12.98 6.01
N ILE A 138 0.90 -12.14 5.90
CA ILE A 138 2.20 -12.52 5.33
C ILE A 138 3.26 -12.47 6.42
N GLN A 139 4.09 -13.51 6.49
CA GLN A 139 5.26 -13.52 7.37
C GLN A 139 6.39 -12.68 6.77
N TRP A 140 6.96 -11.78 7.57
CA TRP A 140 7.98 -10.85 7.12
C TRP A 140 9.39 -11.48 7.03
N ARG A 141 9.70 -12.43 7.93
CA ARG A 141 11.05 -13.03 8.05
C ARG A 141 11.60 -13.62 6.75
N PRO A 142 10.85 -14.42 5.97
CA PRO A 142 11.39 -14.97 4.72
C PRO A 142 11.73 -13.89 3.68
N LEU A 143 10.97 -12.79 3.66
CA LEU A 143 11.25 -11.65 2.77
C LEU A 143 12.49 -10.89 3.23
N TYR A 144 12.66 -10.76 4.53
CA TYR A 144 13.83 -10.13 5.13
C TYR A 144 15.11 -10.94 4.87
N GLU A 145 15.11 -12.25 5.10
CA GLU A 145 16.25 -13.13 4.84
C GLU A 145 16.64 -13.11 3.35
N LEU A 146 15.65 -13.07 2.46
CA LEU A 146 15.89 -12.95 1.02
C LEU A 146 16.52 -11.60 0.67
N TYR A 147 16.02 -10.50 1.24
CA TYR A 147 16.54 -9.16 1.05
C TYR A 147 17.99 -9.05 1.56
N GLU A 148 18.25 -9.52 2.79
CA GLU A 148 19.58 -9.51 3.38
C GLU A 148 20.59 -10.32 2.55
N ARG A 149 20.19 -11.51 2.07
CA ARG A 149 21.06 -12.36 1.25
C ARG A 149 21.43 -11.70 -0.09
N LEU A 150 20.54 -10.90 -0.67
CA LEU A 150 20.72 -10.34 -2.01
C LEU A 150 21.31 -8.93 -2.01
N GLU A 151 21.05 -8.13 -0.98
CA GLU A 151 21.51 -6.75 -0.90
C GLU A 151 22.63 -6.53 0.11
N CYS A 152 22.57 -7.19 1.25
CA CYS A 152 23.47 -6.93 2.38
C CYS A 152 24.47 -8.07 2.65
N SER A 153 24.52 -9.12 1.82
CA SER A 153 25.44 -10.24 2.01
C SER A 153 26.88 -9.85 1.67
N ARG A 154 27.84 -10.35 2.49
CA ARG A 154 29.28 -10.29 2.18
C ARG A 154 29.61 -10.86 0.81
N ASP A 155 28.84 -11.84 0.35
CA ASP A 155 29.04 -12.44 -0.98
C ASP A 155 28.82 -11.42 -2.11
N ARG A 156 27.99 -10.40 -1.90
CA ARG A 156 27.82 -9.29 -2.85
C ARG A 156 28.96 -8.29 -2.75
N GLU A 157 29.41 -7.95 -1.55
CA GLU A 157 30.58 -7.08 -1.34
C GLU A 157 31.84 -7.67 -1.99
N LEU A 158 31.97 -9.00 -1.92
CA LEU A 158 33.08 -9.76 -2.53
C LEU A 158 32.85 -10.08 -4.01
N GLY A 159 31.70 -9.72 -4.60
CA GLY A 159 31.37 -9.96 -6.01
C GLY A 159 31.07 -11.42 -6.38
N LEU A 160 30.91 -12.31 -5.40
CA LEU A 160 30.54 -13.72 -5.57
C LEU A 160 29.07 -13.88 -6.01
N LEU A 161 28.22 -12.92 -5.64
CA LEU A 161 26.84 -12.80 -6.12
C LEU A 161 26.67 -11.53 -6.94
N ARG A 162 26.26 -11.71 -8.20
CA ARG A 162 25.93 -10.61 -9.12
C ARG A 162 24.44 -10.67 -9.49
N PRO A 163 23.55 -10.11 -8.67
CA PRO A 163 22.13 -10.06 -9.00
C PRO A 163 21.89 -9.16 -10.23
N PRO A 164 20.81 -9.41 -10.99
CA PRO A 164 20.37 -8.49 -12.05
C PRO A 164 20.15 -7.08 -11.50
N ALA A 165 20.48 -6.04 -12.28
CA ALA A 165 20.41 -4.65 -11.83
C ALA A 165 19.02 -4.24 -11.29
N ASN A 166 17.95 -4.82 -11.84
CA ASN A 166 16.57 -4.50 -11.44
C ASN A 166 16.01 -5.40 -10.33
N LEU A 167 16.80 -6.35 -9.79
CA LEU A 167 16.29 -7.28 -8.79
C LEU A 167 16.02 -6.57 -7.45
N ALA A 168 16.92 -5.67 -7.05
CA ALA A 168 16.79 -4.87 -5.83
C ALA A 168 15.46 -4.09 -5.78
N THR A 169 15.23 -3.24 -6.78
CA THR A 169 14.01 -2.44 -6.90
C THR A 169 12.74 -3.29 -6.99
N ARG A 170 12.82 -4.48 -7.60
CA ARG A 170 11.69 -5.44 -7.64
C ARG A 170 11.41 -6.07 -6.28
N LEU A 171 12.45 -6.38 -5.50
CA LEU A 171 12.29 -6.89 -4.14
C LEU A 171 11.76 -5.80 -3.22
N GLU A 172 12.27 -4.58 -3.31
CA GLU A 172 11.76 -3.45 -2.53
C GLU A 172 10.28 -3.19 -2.80
N THR A 173 9.89 -3.15 -4.08
CA THR A 173 8.48 -3.01 -4.46
C THR A 173 7.65 -4.18 -3.96
N MET A 174 8.15 -5.41 -4.01
CA MET A 174 7.48 -6.59 -3.47
C MET A 174 7.27 -6.48 -1.96
N VAL A 175 8.29 -6.09 -1.20
CA VAL A 175 8.18 -5.89 0.25
C VAL A 175 7.19 -4.78 0.57
N ALA A 176 7.23 -3.66 -0.16
CA ALA A 176 6.26 -2.57 0.00
C ALA A 176 4.81 -3.02 -0.27
N CYS A 177 4.60 -3.96 -1.21
CA CYS A 177 3.30 -4.57 -1.47
C CYS A 177 2.85 -5.48 -0.32
N CYS A 178 3.76 -6.29 0.22
CA CYS A 178 3.49 -7.24 1.29
C CYS A 178 3.35 -6.61 2.68
N ARG A 179 3.98 -5.46 2.90
CA ARG A 179 4.07 -4.76 4.19
C ARG A 179 2.72 -4.50 4.87
N VAL A 180 1.69 -4.25 4.07
CA VAL A 180 0.33 -4.00 4.56
C VAL A 180 -0.31 -5.24 5.20
N TYR A 181 0.18 -6.43 4.81
CA TYR A 181 -0.34 -7.72 5.25
C TYR A 181 0.52 -8.37 6.33
N PHE A 182 1.55 -7.70 6.85
CA PHE A 182 2.34 -8.25 7.95
C PHE A 182 1.51 -8.41 9.22
N SER A 183 1.88 -9.37 10.07
CA SER A 183 1.16 -9.64 11.32
C SER A 183 1.29 -8.46 12.29
N ALA A 184 0.37 -8.35 13.25
CA ALA A 184 0.41 -7.26 14.22
C ALA A 184 1.62 -7.35 15.17
N ALA A 185 2.12 -8.56 15.41
CA ALA A 185 3.33 -8.82 16.19
C ALA A 185 4.62 -8.49 15.42
N SER A 186 4.56 -8.40 14.08
CA SER A 186 5.76 -8.20 13.24
C SER A 186 6.52 -6.93 13.60
N THR A 187 5.83 -5.84 13.96
CA THR A 187 6.47 -4.57 14.32
C THR A 187 7.41 -4.73 15.51
N ILE A 188 6.98 -5.45 16.56
CA ILE A 188 7.78 -5.65 17.77
C ILE A 188 9.01 -6.50 17.45
N GLU A 189 8.81 -7.62 16.74
CA GLU A 189 9.92 -8.50 16.34
C GLU A 189 10.98 -7.76 15.49
N MET A 190 10.52 -6.92 14.56
CA MET A 190 11.40 -6.09 13.72
C MET A 190 12.19 -5.07 14.55
N LEU A 191 11.54 -4.42 15.51
CA LEU A 191 12.19 -3.45 16.39
C LEU A 191 13.23 -4.14 17.28
N GLU A 192 12.89 -5.26 17.92
CA GLU A 192 13.84 -6.01 18.75
C GLU A 192 15.10 -6.42 17.97
N GLU A 193 14.95 -6.75 16.68
CA GLU A 193 16.07 -7.16 15.83
C GLU A 193 16.91 -5.98 15.32
N TRP A 194 16.28 -4.85 14.96
CA TRP A 194 16.97 -3.75 14.27
C TRP A 194 17.32 -2.56 15.16
N LEU A 195 16.67 -2.37 16.31
CA LEU A 195 17.04 -1.32 17.26
C LEU A 195 18.50 -1.43 17.74
N PRO A 196 19.07 -2.62 18.01
CA PRO A 196 20.49 -2.74 18.37
C PRO A 196 21.45 -2.25 17.29
N LEU A 197 21.01 -2.17 16.03
CA LEU A 197 21.81 -1.67 14.90
C LEU A 197 21.79 -0.14 14.79
N LEU A 198 21.00 0.57 15.61
CA LEU A 198 20.92 2.03 15.61
C LEU A 198 22.10 2.69 16.32
N CYS A 199 23.33 2.39 15.90
CA CYS A 199 24.53 3.08 16.36
C CYS A 199 24.90 4.20 15.39
N PRO A 200 24.73 5.49 15.73
CA PRO A 200 24.93 6.61 14.80
C PRO A 200 26.33 6.71 14.19
N PHE A 201 27.33 6.08 14.82
CA PHE A 201 28.73 6.13 14.41
C PHE A 201 29.17 4.92 13.57
N ASP A 202 28.29 3.95 13.36
CA ASP A 202 28.59 2.73 12.63
C ASP A 202 27.76 2.62 11.33
N ARG A 203 28.29 1.91 10.33
CA ARG A 203 27.60 1.66 9.05
C ARG A 203 26.34 0.83 9.22
N SER A 204 26.22 0.11 10.34
CA SER A 204 25.02 -0.65 10.71
C SER A 204 23.76 0.23 10.79
N MET A 205 23.89 1.51 11.15
CA MET A 205 22.76 2.47 11.20
C MET A 205 22.10 2.65 9.84
N GLN A 206 22.89 2.77 8.76
CA GLN A 206 22.35 2.95 7.41
C GLN A 206 21.56 1.71 6.97
N LYS A 207 22.07 0.51 7.30
CA LYS A 207 21.40 -0.76 7.04
C LYS A 207 20.08 -0.86 7.83
N ALA A 208 20.09 -0.51 9.11
CA ALA A 208 18.90 -0.49 9.95
C ALA A 208 17.84 0.48 9.40
N MET A 209 18.26 1.69 8.99
CA MET A 209 17.34 2.69 8.44
C MET A 209 16.67 2.22 7.15
N ALA A 210 17.42 1.54 6.26
CA ALA A 210 16.86 0.91 5.06
C ALA A 210 15.81 -0.16 5.41
N TYR A 211 16.08 -1.00 6.43
CA TYR A 211 15.13 -2.00 6.91
C TYR A 211 13.85 -1.37 7.46
N PHE A 212 13.97 -0.36 8.31
CA PHE A 212 12.81 0.36 8.84
C PHE A 212 11.99 1.02 7.74
N GLN A 213 12.63 1.70 6.79
CA GLN A 213 11.96 2.32 5.65
C GLN A 213 11.17 1.29 4.82
N LEU A 214 11.75 0.10 4.62
CA LEU A 214 11.21 -0.89 3.72
C LEU A 214 10.15 -1.78 4.37
N PHE A 215 10.38 -2.28 5.57
CA PHE A 215 9.56 -3.34 6.19
C PHE A 215 8.56 -2.85 7.24
N LEU A 216 8.80 -1.71 7.90
CA LEU A 216 8.05 -1.32 9.09
C LEU A 216 6.58 -0.96 8.76
N PRO A 217 5.57 -1.64 9.33
CA PRO A 217 4.17 -1.39 8.99
C PRO A 217 3.69 -0.01 9.44
N THR A 218 3.18 0.80 8.51
CA THR A 218 2.64 2.16 8.77
C THR A 218 1.13 2.28 8.57
N THR A 219 0.47 1.23 8.08
CA THR A 219 -0.96 1.25 7.67
C THR A 219 -1.85 0.38 8.58
N LEU A 220 -1.47 0.28 9.86
CA LEU A 220 -2.24 -0.45 10.87
C LEU A 220 -3.58 0.26 11.17
N PRO A 221 -4.64 -0.48 11.56
CA PRO A 221 -5.88 0.12 12.02
C PRO A 221 -5.70 0.86 13.36
N PRO A 222 -6.58 1.83 13.69
CA PRO A 222 -6.46 2.69 14.87
C PRO A 222 -6.37 1.93 16.19
N ASP A 223 -7.11 0.82 16.29
CA ASP A 223 -7.11 -0.05 17.48
C ASP A 223 -5.72 -0.65 17.76
N GLN A 224 -4.88 -0.77 16.72
CA GLN A 224 -3.55 -1.38 16.77
C GLN A 224 -2.43 -0.33 16.66
N HIS A 225 -2.72 0.97 16.72
CA HIS A 225 -1.67 2.00 16.68
C HIS A 225 -0.68 1.88 17.85
N GLY A 226 -1.13 1.36 19.01
CA GLY A 226 -0.27 1.14 20.17
C GLY A 226 0.83 0.10 19.95
N ILE A 227 0.60 -0.90 19.09
CA ILE A 227 1.59 -1.91 18.69
C ILE A 227 2.25 -1.58 17.33
N GLY A 228 1.92 -0.41 16.79
CA GLY A 228 2.34 0.05 15.48
C GLY A 228 3.36 1.16 15.55
N PHE A 229 3.06 2.28 14.88
CA PHE A 229 3.97 3.41 14.80
C PHE A 229 4.25 4.08 16.14
N ARG A 230 3.34 4.03 17.11
CA ARG A 230 3.55 4.65 18.43
C ARG A 230 4.72 4.05 19.21
N LEU A 231 5.20 2.86 18.86
CA LEU A 231 6.35 2.24 19.52
C LEU A 231 7.69 2.87 19.13
N TRP A 232 7.77 3.46 17.93
CA TRP A 232 9.05 3.87 17.33
C TRP A 232 9.06 5.28 16.77
N PHE A 233 7.89 5.88 16.54
CA PHE A 233 7.77 7.18 15.88
C PHE A 233 8.49 8.30 16.65
N ASP A 234 8.20 8.45 17.96
CA ASP A 234 8.77 9.53 18.77
C ASP A 234 10.30 9.42 18.83
N ASN A 235 10.83 8.21 19.07
CA ASN A 235 12.26 7.95 19.08
C ASN A 235 12.93 8.28 17.73
N PHE A 236 12.26 7.99 16.61
CA PHE A 236 12.83 8.26 15.28
C PHE A 236 12.79 9.75 14.93
N ILE A 237 11.75 10.46 15.36
CA ILE A 237 11.69 11.93 15.25
C ILE A 237 12.81 12.56 16.08
N GLU A 238 13.02 12.10 17.32
CA GLU A 238 14.12 12.58 18.17
C GLU A 238 15.49 12.32 17.53
N ILE A 239 15.71 11.14 16.94
CA ILE A 239 16.95 10.84 16.19
C ILE A 239 17.11 11.81 15.01
N TRP A 240 16.04 12.07 14.26
CA TRP A 240 16.08 12.99 13.13
C TRP A 240 16.38 14.43 13.58
N GLU A 241 15.67 14.95 14.57
CA GLU A 241 15.88 16.29 15.11
C GLU A 241 17.32 16.51 15.60
N ASN A 242 17.97 15.48 16.12
CA ASN A 242 19.35 15.56 16.60
C ASN A 242 20.41 15.35 15.49
N SER A 243 20.02 14.84 14.32
CA SER A 243 20.92 14.48 13.22
C SER A 243 21.11 15.63 12.23
N HIS A 244 21.94 16.61 12.58
CA HIS A 244 22.21 17.79 11.75
C HIS A 244 23.27 17.59 10.65
N ASN A 245 23.59 16.34 10.31
CA ASN A 245 24.78 16.00 9.50
C ASN A 245 24.52 15.89 7.99
N SER A 246 23.32 16.19 7.49
CA SER A 246 23.03 16.19 6.06
C SER A 246 22.86 17.62 5.54
N PRO A 247 23.87 18.18 4.85
CA PRO A 247 23.74 19.43 4.09
C PRO A 247 23.11 19.21 2.69
N GLU A 248 22.72 17.99 2.33
CA GLU A 248 22.29 17.65 0.96
C GLU A 248 20.88 18.16 0.59
N TRP A 249 20.11 18.70 1.54
CA TRP A 249 18.82 19.35 1.26
C TRP A 249 18.96 20.66 0.47
N GLU A 250 20.19 21.18 0.30
CA GLU A 250 20.46 22.38 -0.49
C GLU A 250 20.64 22.13 -2.00
N ASN A 251 21.04 20.94 -2.45
CA ASN A 251 21.57 20.80 -3.82
C ASN A 251 20.57 20.38 -4.92
N ALA A 252 19.30 20.12 -4.60
CA ALA A 252 18.20 19.83 -5.55
C ALA A 252 16.95 19.39 -4.72
N LYS A 253 15.72 19.92 -4.77
CA LYS A 253 14.91 20.49 -5.86
C LYS A 253 13.70 21.26 -5.25
N LEU A 254 13.81 22.55 -4.95
CA LEU A 254 12.64 23.37 -4.57
C LEU A 254 11.51 23.26 -5.61
N HIS A 255 11.88 23.14 -6.89
CA HIS A 255 10.98 22.82 -7.98
C HIS A 255 10.21 21.51 -7.78
N ASN A 256 10.80 20.45 -7.21
CA ASN A 256 10.05 19.22 -6.94
C ASN A 256 8.97 19.43 -5.90
N VAL A 257 9.28 20.16 -4.82
CA VAL A 257 8.28 20.47 -3.79
C VAL A 257 7.17 21.30 -4.41
N LEU A 258 7.54 22.38 -5.12
CA LEU A 258 6.63 23.30 -5.78
C LEU A 258 5.68 22.59 -6.76
N PHE A 259 6.20 21.66 -7.58
CA PHE A 259 5.43 21.03 -8.64
C PHE A 259 4.73 19.73 -8.23
N HIS A 260 5.22 19.00 -7.23
CA HIS A 260 4.58 17.75 -6.78
C HIS A 260 3.59 17.95 -5.62
N LEU A 261 3.73 19.02 -4.83
CA LEU A 261 2.84 19.28 -3.71
C LEU A 261 1.36 19.44 -4.13
N PRO A 262 1.01 20.19 -5.21
CA PRO A 262 -0.37 20.25 -5.70
C PRO A 262 -0.95 18.88 -6.00
N THR A 263 -0.18 18.01 -6.67
CA THR A 263 -0.60 16.64 -6.99
C THR A 263 -0.89 15.82 -5.74
N GLN A 264 -0.10 15.98 -4.66
CA GLN A 264 -0.37 15.28 -3.39
C GLN A 264 -1.64 15.82 -2.70
N VAL A 265 -1.88 17.14 -2.73
CA VAL A 265 -3.11 17.74 -2.18
C VAL A 265 -4.36 17.27 -2.94
N VAL A 266 -4.31 17.25 -4.27
CA VAL A 266 -5.41 16.72 -5.11
C VAL A 266 -5.66 15.24 -4.79
N ARG A 267 -4.60 14.42 -4.63
CA ARG A 267 -4.73 13.01 -4.23
C ARG A 267 -5.37 12.86 -2.86
N ARG A 268 -5.01 13.72 -1.89
CA ARG A 268 -5.62 13.73 -0.55
C ARG A 268 -7.10 14.12 -0.60
N LEU A 269 -7.46 15.17 -1.32
CA LEU A 269 -8.86 15.59 -1.47
C LEU A 269 -9.72 14.56 -2.19
N ARG A 270 -9.16 13.90 -3.21
CA ARG A 270 -9.82 12.77 -3.87
C ARG A 270 -10.09 11.63 -2.90
N ARG A 271 -9.12 11.31 -2.04
CA ARG A 271 -9.27 10.33 -0.97
C ARG A 271 -10.35 10.71 0.03
N GLU A 272 -10.41 11.97 0.45
CA GLU A 272 -11.37 12.45 1.45
C GLU A 272 -12.81 12.57 0.92
N ARG A 273 -13.00 13.02 -0.33
CA ARG A 273 -14.32 13.37 -0.89
C ARG A 273 -14.94 12.31 -1.79
N TYR A 274 -14.11 11.55 -2.51
CA TYR A 274 -14.57 10.71 -3.64
C TYR A 274 -14.13 9.25 -3.56
N GLN A 275 -13.31 8.85 -2.58
CA GLN A 275 -12.87 7.45 -2.49
C GLN A 275 -14.06 6.55 -2.14
N GLN A 276 -14.28 5.55 -2.99
CA GLN A 276 -15.25 4.49 -2.76
C GLN A 276 -14.78 3.58 -1.62
N PHE A 277 -15.69 2.75 -1.10
CA PHE A 277 -15.42 1.83 0.02
C PHE A 277 -14.07 1.11 -0.13
N SER A 278 -13.19 1.35 0.85
CA SER A 278 -11.91 0.68 1.05
C SER A 278 -11.89 0.17 2.49
N TRP A 279 -11.19 -0.93 2.75
CA TRP A 279 -10.95 -1.38 4.13
C TRP A 279 -10.00 -0.44 4.88
N GLU A 280 -9.26 0.42 4.16
CA GLU A 280 -8.46 1.47 4.77
C GLU A 280 -9.38 2.49 5.45
N GLN A 281 -9.08 2.81 6.70
CA GLN A 281 -9.89 3.76 7.46
C GLN A 281 -9.87 5.14 6.78
N PRO A 282 -11.05 5.77 6.61
CA PRO A 282 -11.12 7.10 6.06
C PRO A 282 -10.50 8.11 7.03
N PRO A 283 -10.00 9.26 6.54
CA PRO A 283 -9.53 10.34 7.40
C PRO A 283 -10.65 10.78 8.38
N PRO A 284 -10.34 10.95 9.68
CA PRO A 284 -11.29 11.47 10.65
C PRO A 284 -11.83 12.83 10.20
N GLU A 285 -13.11 13.10 10.47
CA GLU A 285 -13.77 14.34 10.05
C GLU A 285 -13.06 15.60 10.55
N SER A 286 -12.49 15.55 11.76
CA SER A 286 -11.72 16.65 12.36
C SER A 286 -10.43 17.03 11.61
N HIS A 287 -9.90 16.14 10.75
CA HIS A 287 -8.65 16.35 10.02
C HIS A 287 -8.87 16.43 8.49
N ARG A 288 -10.14 16.50 8.04
CA ARG A 288 -10.45 16.70 6.62
C ARG A 288 -10.17 18.14 6.22
N MET A 289 -9.72 18.33 4.98
CA MET A 289 -9.42 19.65 4.45
C MET A 289 -10.71 20.41 4.12
N SER A 290 -10.89 21.58 4.74
CA SER A 290 -11.99 22.48 4.43
C SER A 290 -11.76 23.21 3.11
N ASP A 291 -12.82 23.77 2.53
CA ASP A 291 -12.68 24.58 1.31
C ASP A 291 -11.89 25.87 1.54
N ALA A 292 -11.84 26.38 2.78
CA ALA A 292 -10.99 27.49 3.17
C ALA A 292 -9.50 27.10 3.14
N ASP A 293 -9.13 25.94 3.72
CA ASP A 293 -7.74 25.45 3.70
C ASP A 293 -7.24 25.24 2.26
N VAL A 294 -8.13 24.79 1.36
CA VAL A 294 -7.82 24.63 -0.07
C VAL A 294 -7.60 25.99 -0.74
N ALA A 295 -8.41 27.00 -0.39
CA ALA A 295 -8.25 28.36 -0.90
C ALA A 295 -6.91 28.96 -0.47
N ASP A 296 -6.57 28.86 0.82
CA ASP A 296 -5.33 29.37 1.39
C ASP A 296 -4.10 28.69 0.77
N PHE A 297 -4.18 27.38 0.52
CA PHE A 297 -3.14 26.63 -0.17
C PHE A 297 -2.92 27.16 -1.60
N VAL A 298 -3.99 27.36 -2.37
CA VAL A 298 -3.90 27.87 -3.75
C VAL A 298 -3.37 29.30 -3.77
N GLN A 299 -3.84 30.15 -2.84
CA GLN A 299 -3.38 31.54 -2.71
C GLN A 299 -1.88 31.62 -2.39
N CYS A 300 -1.37 30.73 -1.56
CA CYS A 300 0.05 30.66 -1.21
C CYS A 300 0.91 30.21 -2.40
N LEU A 301 0.48 29.17 -3.13
CA LEU A 301 1.33 28.48 -4.09
C LEU A 301 1.20 29.02 -5.53
N ALA A 302 0.01 29.47 -5.94
CA ALA A 302 -0.23 29.91 -7.31
C ALA A 302 0.69 31.05 -7.78
N PRO A 303 0.96 32.12 -6.99
CA PRO A 303 1.88 33.19 -7.41
C PRO A 303 3.29 32.67 -7.68
N VAL A 304 3.77 31.73 -6.84
CA VAL A 304 5.12 31.17 -6.95
C VAL A 304 5.24 30.32 -8.21
N VAL A 305 4.25 29.46 -8.50
CA VAL A 305 4.23 28.64 -9.73
C VAL A 305 4.14 29.52 -10.98
N LEU A 306 3.32 30.58 -10.95
CA LEU A 306 3.20 31.52 -12.05
C LEU A 306 4.52 32.22 -12.37
N VAL A 307 5.31 32.62 -11.38
CA VAL A 307 6.65 33.23 -11.62
C VAL A 307 7.57 32.24 -12.34
N THR A 308 7.53 30.95 -11.99
CA THR A 308 8.39 29.95 -12.64
C THR A 308 8.09 29.70 -14.12
N MET A 309 6.90 30.07 -14.61
CA MET A 309 6.60 30.03 -16.04
C MET A 309 7.29 31.15 -16.85
N GLY A 310 7.57 32.29 -16.22
CA GLY A 310 8.17 33.45 -16.90
C GLY A 310 9.69 33.41 -17.01
N ASN A 311 10.34 32.38 -16.44
CA ASN A 311 11.79 32.21 -16.51
C ASN A 311 12.20 31.58 -17.84
N GLU A 312 13.37 31.95 -18.37
CA GLU A 312 13.92 31.52 -19.68
C GLU A 312 14.09 29.98 -19.84
N GLY A 313 13.85 29.20 -18.79
CA GLY A 313 13.70 27.75 -18.84
C GLY A 313 12.32 27.35 -18.30
N GLU A 314 11.35 27.17 -19.19
CA GLU A 314 10.06 26.58 -18.83
C GLU A 314 10.28 25.20 -18.21
N HIS A 315 10.02 25.06 -16.91
CA HIS A 315 10.06 23.76 -16.27
C HIS A 315 8.75 23.02 -16.58
N PRO A 316 8.77 21.81 -17.15
CA PRO A 316 7.55 21.09 -17.54
C PRO A 316 6.60 20.82 -16.35
N GLY A 317 7.15 20.78 -15.13
CA GLY A 317 6.39 20.67 -13.89
C GLY A 317 5.50 21.87 -13.55
N ALA A 318 5.78 23.08 -14.06
CA ALA A 318 5.00 24.28 -13.75
C ALA A 318 3.59 24.21 -14.35
N ALA A 319 3.48 23.77 -15.61
CA ALA A 319 2.20 23.57 -16.29
C ALA A 319 1.33 22.52 -15.58
N LEU A 320 1.95 21.40 -15.15
CA LEU A 320 1.25 20.36 -14.39
C LEU A 320 0.77 20.89 -13.03
N ALA A 321 1.60 21.67 -12.33
CA ALA A 321 1.25 22.27 -11.05
C ALA A 321 0.05 23.22 -11.19
N LEU A 322 0.03 24.08 -12.21
CA LEU A 322 -1.11 24.97 -12.47
C LEU A 322 -2.37 24.20 -12.85
N HIS A 323 -2.25 23.13 -13.63
CA HIS A 323 -3.40 22.29 -13.95
C HIS A 323 -4.02 21.69 -12.67
N GLU A 324 -3.19 21.15 -11.77
CA GLU A 324 -3.66 20.61 -10.50
C GLU A 324 -4.27 21.71 -9.61
N LEU A 325 -3.66 22.90 -9.53
CA LEU A 325 -4.21 24.04 -8.78
C LEU A 325 -5.53 24.55 -9.37
N ALA A 326 -5.65 24.61 -10.70
CA ALA A 326 -6.89 24.97 -11.38
C ALA A 326 -7.99 23.92 -11.16
N SER A 327 -7.62 22.64 -11.00
CA SER A 327 -8.57 21.58 -10.62
C SER A 327 -9.11 21.75 -9.19
N LEU A 328 -8.36 22.44 -8.31
CA LEU A 328 -8.80 22.78 -6.96
C LEU A 328 -9.66 24.03 -6.93
N ARG A 329 -9.18 25.13 -7.52
CA ARG A 329 -9.82 26.46 -7.52
C ARG A 329 -9.58 27.18 -8.85
N PRO A 330 -10.42 26.94 -9.87
CA PRO A 330 -10.25 27.53 -11.20
C PRO A 330 -10.45 29.05 -11.19
N ASP A 331 -11.33 29.53 -10.32
CA ASP A 331 -11.65 30.94 -10.11
C ASP A 331 -10.44 31.79 -9.71
N MET A 332 -9.49 31.21 -8.98
CA MET A 332 -8.29 31.91 -8.51
C MET A 332 -7.09 31.74 -9.44
N VAL A 333 -7.05 30.66 -10.23
CA VAL A 333 -5.86 30.28 -11.03
C VAL A 333 -6.00 30.68 -12.49
N ILE A 334 -7.19 30.59 -13.07
CA ILE A 334 -7.38 30.84 -14.51
C ILE A 334 -7.20 32.33 -14.86
N PRO A 335 -7.78 33.31 -14.14
CA PRO A 335 -7.64 34.72 -14.53
C PRO A 335 -6.17 35.19 -14.58
N PRO A 336 -5.32 34.93 -13.57
CA PRO A 336 -3.90 35.32 -13.63
C PRO A 336 -3.07 34.65 -14.72
N VAL A 337 -3.50 33.48 -15.22
CA VAL A 337 -2.85 32.79 -16.34
C VAL A 337 -3.23 33.42 -17.68
N LEU A 338 -4.47 33.91 -17.82
CA LEU A 338 -4.97 34.54 -19.05
C LEU A 338 -4.54 36.00 -19.19
N GLU A 339 -4.26 36.68 -18.08
CA GLU A 339 -3.85 38.10 -18.05
C GLU A 339 -2.35 38.31 -18.30
N ARG A 340 -1.57 37.23 -18.42
CA ARG A 340 -0.14 37.24 -18.77
C ARG A 340 0.05 36.83 -20.22
#